data_AF-A0A2V6TG04-F1
#
_entry.id   AF-A0A2V6TG04-F1
#
_cell.length_a   1.000
_cell.length_b   1.000
_cell.length_c   1.000
_cell.angle_alpha   90.00
_cell.angle_beta   90.00
_cell.angle_gamma   90.00
#
_symmetry.space_group_name_H-M   'P 1'
#
loop_
_entity.id
_entity.type
_entity.pdbx_description
1 polymer ?
#
loop_
_entity_poly.entity_id
_entity_poly.type
_entity_poly.pdbx_seq_one_letter_code
_entity_poly.pdbx_strand_id
1 'polypeptide(L)'
;MVRVYDARFLKTINLRAMGMEINPEVIYKTMLLRGRIEEVPAHLDWRLQNAAGPKRKSSMRVLRHTLSTLISGFLFKPFMFFIIPGLGLLLFSLYVNAWMLVHFFTAYQKFPEYAWFFDRASAAVATAYQQAPHTFLVGLMSMTLAIQFISLGILALQSKRYFEEIFHLGTTIYKTSRDDGRTRP
;
A
#
# COMPACT_ATOMS: atom_id res chain seq x y z
N MET A 1 -0.56 -7.29 27.41
CA MET A 1 -0.67 -5.84 27.10
C MET A 1 -1.97 -5.34 27.69
N VAL A 2 -1.90 -4.47 28.69
CA VAL A 2 -3.09 -3.82 29.28
C VAL A 2 -3.32 -2.52 28.54
N ARG A 3 -4.57 -2.19 28.25
CA ARG A 3 -4.98 -0.97 27.54
C ARG A 3 -6.16 -0.37 28.27
N VAL A 4 -6.17 0.96 28.41
CA VAL A 4 -7.24 1.70 29.06
C VAL A 4 -7.76 2.72 28.05
N TYR A 5 -9.08 2.84 27.96
CA TYR A 5 -9.74 3.75 27.04
C TYR A 5 -10.76 4.59 27.81
N ASP A 6 -10.90 5.87 27.44
CA ASP A 6 -12.04 6.66 27.90
C ASP A 6 -13.33 6.09 27.28
N ALA A 7 -14.27 5.71 28.14
CA ALA A 7 -15.56 5.17 27.74
C ALA A 7 -16.36 6.15 26.86
N ARG A 8 -16.22 7.47 27.08
CA ARG A 8 -16.90 8.48 26.25
C ARG A 8 -16.33 8.47 24.84
N PHE A 9 -15.00 8.44 24.72
CA PHE A 9 -14.30 8.40 23.45
C PHE A 9 -14.57 7.10 22.68
N LEU A 10 -14.45 5.95 23.32
CA LEU A 10 -14.67 4.64 22.69
C LEU A 10 -16.08 4.50 22.10
N LYS A 11 -17.09 5.06 22.78
CA LYS A 11 -18.49 5.09 22.29
C LYS A 11 -18.72 5.98 21.08
N THR A 12 -17.78 6.85 20.72
CA THR A 12 -17.87 7.70 19.51
C THR A 12 -17.22 7.07 18.29
N ILE A 13 -16.36 6.07 18.49
CA ILE A 13 -15.66 5.39 17.39
C ILE A 13 -16.49 4.17 16.98
N ASN A 14 -16.89 4.12 15.72
CA ASN A 14 -17.47 2.91 15.15
C ASN A 14 -16.34 1.91 14.85
N LEU A 15 -16.30 0.77 15.54
CA LEU A 15 -15.31 -0.29 15.34
C LEU A 15 -15.96 -1.45 14.56
N ARG A 16 -15.27 -1.96 13.55
CA ARG A 16 -15.74 -3.09 12.74
C ARG A 16 -15.12 -4.42 13.17
N ALA A 17 -13.86 -4.40 13.59
CA ALA A 17 -13.15 -5.61 13.97
C ALA A 17 -13.58 -6.10 15.35
N MET A 18 -13.92 -7.38 15.43
CA MET A 18 -14.31 -8.06 16.67
C MET A 18 -13.18 -8.95 17.23
N GLY A 19 -12.06 -9.05 16.52
CA GLY A 19 -10.96 -9.97 16.82
C GLY A 19 -9.68 -9.26 17.22
N MET A 20 -8.54 -9.90 16.93
CA MET A 20 -7.20 -9.37 17.23
C MET A 20 -6.88 -8.05 16.50
N GLU A 21 -7.55 -7.81 15.37
CA GLU A 21 -7.43 -6.59 14.56
C GLU A 21 -8.09 -5.36 15.19
N ILE A 22 -8.83 -5.53 16.29
CA ILE A 22 -9.47 -4.41 16.99
C ILE A 22 -8.45 -3.40 17.49
N ASN A 23 -7.27 -3.85 17.93
CA ASN A 23 -6.24 -2.95 18.42
C ASN A 23 -5.68 -2.02 17.34
N PRO A 24 -5.16 -2.55 16.21
CA PRO A 24 -4.70 -1.68 15.15
C PRO A 24 -5.82 -0.80 14.58
N GLU A 25 -7.07 -1.28 14.53
CA GLU A 25 -8.21 -0.46 14.10
C GLU A 25 -8.49 0.70 15.06
N VAL A 26 -8.52 0.44 16.38
CA VAL A 26 -8.71 1.48 17.41
C VAL A 26 -7.61 2.53 17.30
N ILE A 27 -6.34 2.12 17.19
CA ILE A 27 -5.20 3.02 17.04
C ILE A 27 -5.37 3.87 15.77
N TYR A 28 -5.64 3.23 14.63
CA TYR A 28 -5.78 3.92 13.35
C TYR A 28 -6.92 4.93 13.36
N LYS A 29 -8.12 4.53 13.82
CA LYS A 29 -9.28 5.44 13.90
C LYS A 29 -9.07 6.55 14.93
N THR A 30 -8.33 6.29 16.00
CA THR A 30 -7.91 7.32 16.96
C THR A 30 -6.98 8.33 16.30
N MET A 31 -5.99 7.88 15.51
CA MET A 31 -5.11 8.77 14.75
C MET A 31 -5.87 9.61 13.72
N LEU A 32 -6.84 9.02 13.02
CA LEU A 32 -7.72 9.74 12.08
C LEU A 32 -8.45 10.88 12.79
N LEU A 33 -9.04 10.60 13.95
CA LEU A 33 -9.71 11.62 14.78
C LEU A 33 -8.75 12.56 15.52
N ARG A 34 -7.43 12.45 15.27
CA ARG A 34 -6.37 13.21 15.97
C ARG A 34 -6.43 13.06 17.50
N GLY A 35 -6.84 11.89 17.98
CA GLY A 35 -6.88 11.57 19.39
C GLY A 35 -5.48 11.40 19.99
N ARG A 36 -5.36 11.64 21.30
CA ARG A 36 -4.11 11.49 22.05
C ARG A 36 -3.89 10.01 22.41
N ILE A 37 -2.72 9.48 22.09
CA ILE A 37 -2.29 8.14 22.46
C ILE A 37 -1.04 8.28 23.32
N GLU A 38 -1.09 7.72 24.53
CA GLU A 38 0.05 7.69 25.45
C GLU A 38 0.47 6.25 25.70
N GLU A 39 1.78 6.00 25.62
CA GLU A 39 2.37 4.71 25.95
C GLU A 39 3.05 4.81 27.31
N VAL A 40 2.54 4.06 28.29
CA VAL A 40 3.13 3.98 29.62
C VAL A 40 3.95 2.70 29.71
N PRO A 41 5.28 2.77 29.93
CA PRO A 41 6.10 1.58 30.07
C PRO A 41 5.67 0.82 31.33
N ALA A 42 5.35 -0.46 31.17
CA ALA A 42 5.00 -1.34 32.28
C ALA A 42 5.75 -2.66 32.14
N HIS A 43 6.35 -3.14 33.23
CA HIS A 43 6.91 -4.47 33.27
C HIS A 43 5.79 -5.46 33.60
N LEU A 44 5.42 -6.32 32.66
CA LEU A 44 4.57 -7.47 32.99
C LEU A 44 5.43 -8.48 33.75
N ASP A 45 5.04 -8.80 34.99
CA ASP A 45 5.56 -9.96 35.71
C ASP A 45 4.60 -11.14 35.53
N TRP A 46 5.11 -12.23 34.95
CA TRP A 46 4.38 -13.43 34.56
C TRP A 46 4.92 -14.66 35.32
N ARG A 47 5.74 -14.44 36.37
CA ARG A 47 6.30 -15.50 37.23
C ARG A 47 5.22 -16.40 37.81
N LEU A 48 4.14 -15.81 38.32
CA LEU A 48 3.00 -16.54 38.89
C LEU A 48 2.23 -17.36 37.85
N GLN A 49 2.17 -16.88 36.60
CA GLN A 49 1.42 -17.52 35.53
C GLN A 49 2.22 -18.65 34.85
N ASN A 50 3.55 -18.55 34.82
CA ASN A 50 4.42 -19.65 34.40
C ASN A 50 4.45 -20.81 35.41
N ALA A 51 4.17 -20.55 36.69
CA ALA A 51 4.10 -21.58 37.73
C ALA A 51 2.83 -22.46 37.64
N ALA A 52 1.80 -22.02 36.92
CA ALA A 52 0.47 -22.64 36.90
C ALA A 52 0.22 -23.72 35.82
N GLY A 53 1.27 -24.35 35.24
CA GLY A 53 1.12 -25.50 34.34
C GLY A 53 1.12 -25.18 32.82
N PRO A 54 0.90 -26.20 31.95
CA PRO A 54 1.46 -26.21 30.60
C PRO A 54 0.86 -25.17 29.66
N LYS A 55 1.76 -24.43 28.99
CA LYS A 55 1.45 -23.42 27.98
C LYS A 55 0.82 -24.07 26.74
N ARG A 56 -0.38 -23.63 26.37
CA ARG A 56 -1.02 -23.94 25.09
C ARG A 56 -0.14 -23.46 23.92
N LYS A 57 0.54 -24.38 23.22
CA LYS A 57 1.29 -24.07 21.99
C LYS A 57 0.32 -23.95 20.82
N SER A 58 0.19 -22.76 20.24
CA SER A 58 -0.69 -22.52 19.08
C SER A 58 0.14 -21.99 17.90
N SER A 59 0.82 -22.89 17.19
CA SER A 59 1.59 -22.57 15.98
C SER A 59 0.71 -22.16 14.80
N MET A 60 -0.46 -22.81 14.61
CA MET A 60 -1.43 -22.46 13.56
C MET A 60 -1.94 -21.01 13.66
N ARG A 61 -1.94 -20.40 14.85
CA ARG A 61 -2.36 -19.00 15.00
C ARG A 61 -1.28 -18.02 14.61
N VAL A 62 0.00 -18.40 14.64
CA VAL A 62 1.10 -17.47 14.32
C VAL A 62 1.06 -17.08 12.85
N LEU A 63 0.93 -18.04 11.92
CA LEU A 63 0.86 -17.73 10.49
C LEU A 63 -0.38 -16.87 10.15
N ARG A 64 -1.55 -17.27 10.66
CA ARG A 64 -2.80 -16.50 10.49
C ARG A 64 -2.67 -15.08 11.05
N HIS A 65 -1.95 -14.95 12.17
CA HIS A 65 -1.71 -13.66 12.81
C HIS A 65 -0.72 -12.81 12.01
N THR A 66 0.37 -13.38 11.51
CA THR A 66 1.32 -12.69 10.62
C THR A 66 0.60 -12.20 9.37
N LEU A 67 -0.23 -13.05 8.76
CA LEU A 67 -1.00 -12.69 7.57
C LEU A 67 -2.05 -11.61 7.88
N SER A 68 -2.78 -11.73 8.99
CA SER A 68 -3.72 -10.69 9.45
C SER A 68 -3.00 -9.36 9.72
N THR A 69 -1.80 -9.38 10.30
CA THR A 69 -1.00 -8.18 10.55
C THR A 69 -0.52 -7.54 9.24
N LEU A 70 -0.06 -8.36 8.28
CA LEU A 70 0.33 -7.89 6.94
C LEU A 70 -0.85 -7.31 6.18
N ILE A 71 -2.01 -7.99 6.19
CA ILE A 71 -3.25 -7.52 5.58
C ILE A 71 -3.73 -6.23 6.24
N SER A 72 -3.59 -6.11 7.56
CA SER A 72 -3.92 -4.90 8.31
C SER A 72 -2.99 -3.74 7.91
N GLY A 73 -1.68 -3.99 7.78
CA GLY A 73 -0.72 -3.02 7.24
C GLY A 73 -1.05 -2.58 5.81
N PHE A 74 -1.46 -3.54 4.96
CA PHE A 74 -1.98 -3.25 3.63
C PHE A 74 -3.26 -2.41 3.67
N LEU A 75 -4.20 -2.72 4.57
CA LEU A 75 -5.45 -1.98 4.70
C LEU A 75 -5.23 -0.51 5.08
N PHE A 76 -4.25 -0.22 5.94
CA PHE A 76 -3.99 1.15 6.41
C PHE A 76 -3.17 1.99 5.42
N LYS A 77 -2.27 1.38 4.64
CA LYS A 77 -1.45 2.08 3.64
C LYS A 77 -1.27 1.25 2.36
N PRO A 78 -2.35 0.96 1.63
CA PRO A 78 -2.32 0.06 0.47
C PRO A 78 -1.41 0.59 -0.64
N PHE A 79 -1.31 1.92 -0.78
CA PHE A 79 -0.53 2.56 -1.83
C PHE A 79 0.97 2.28 -1.79
N MET A 80 1.59 2.13 -0.60
CA MET A 80 3.04 1.97 -0.50
C MET A 80 3.49 0.66 -1.15
N PHE A 81 2.65 -0.38 -1.07
CA PHE A 81 2.91 -1.69 -1.68
C PHE A 81 2.85 -1.68 -3.20
N PHE A 82 2.21 -0.69 -3.82
CA PHE A 82 2.15 -0.57 -5.27
C PHE A 82 3.14 0.47 -5.80
N ILE A 83 3.25 1.62 -5.13
CA ILE A 83 4.11 2.72 -5.57
C ILE A 83 5.60 2.38 -5.43
N ILE A 84 6.04 1.78 -4.32
CA ILE A 84 7.47 1.49 -4.11
C ILE A 84 8.00 0.50 -5.17
N PRO A 85 7.41 -0.69 -5.35
CA PRO A 85 7.86 -1.60 -6.41
C PRO A 85 7.59 -1.03 -7.81
N GLY A 86 6.50 -0.28 -7.99
CA GLY A 86 6.21 0.40 -9.26
C GLY A 86 7.28 1.43 -9.65
N LEU A 87 7.78 2.21 -8.69
CA LEU A 87 8.85 3.18 -8.91
C LEU A 87 10.19 2.48 -9.18
N GLY A 88 10.48 1.39 -8.47
CA GLY A 88 11.65 0.55 -8.74
C GLY A 88 11.61 -0.05 -10.14
N LEU A 89 10.46 -0.59 -10.55
CA LEU A 89 10.23 -1.09 -11.90
C LEU A 89 10.30 0.02 -12.95
N LEU A 90 9.83 1.22 -12.63
CA LEU A 90 9.92 2.38 -13.53
C LEU A 90 11.38 2.75 -13.80
N LEU A 91 12.21 2.87 -12.75
CA LEU A 91 13.63 3.15 -12.90
C LEU A 91 14.34 2.06 -13.70
N PHE A 92 14.05 0.79 -13.40
CA PHE A 92 14.57 -0.34 -14.16
C PHE A 92 14.14 -0.29 -15.63
N SER A 93 12.87 0.02 -15.88
CA SER A 93 12.32 0.12 -17.23
C SER A 93 12.96 1.27 -18.01
N LEU A 94 13.15 2.44 -17.39
CA LEU A 94 13.83 3.58 -18.01
C LEU A 94 15.27 3.22 -18.40
N TYR A 95 15.97 2.47 -17.54
CA TYR A 95 17.31 1.99 -17.84
C TYR A 95 17.32 1.07 -19.08
N VAL A 96 16.45 0.07 -19.13
CA VAL A 96 16.38 -0.87 -20.28
C VAL A 96 15.92 -0.16 -21.56
N ASN A 97 14.96 0.76 -21.46
CA ASN A 97 14.50 1.53 -22.63
C ASN A 97 15.56 2.53 -23.12
N ALA A 98 16.40 3.08 -22.24
CA ALA A 98 17.54 3.89 -22.68
C ALA A 98 18.51 3.08 -23.55
N TRP A 99 18.82 1.84 -23.15
CA TRP A 99 19.63 0.93 -23.97
C TRP A 99 18.94 0.55 -25.29
N MET A 100 17.62 0.31 -25.26
CA MET A 100 16.84 0.11 -26.49
C MET A 100 16.98 1.28 -27.46
N LEU A 101 16.93 2.52 -26.96
CA LEU A 101 17.12 3.73 -27.78
C LEU A 101 18.54 3.81 -28.34
N VAL A 102 19.57 3.45 -27.56
CA VAL A 102 20.97 3.41 -28.06
C VAL A 102 21.11 2.40 -29.21
N HIS A 103 20.52 1.21 -29.09
CA HIS A 103 20.50 0.22 -30.18
C HIS A 103 19.74 0.73 -31.41
N PHE A 104 18.63 1.43 -31.20
CA PHE A 104 17.88 2.06 -32.28
C PHE A 104 18.71 3.15 -32.99
N PHE A 105 19.36 4.06 -32.27
CA PHE A 105 20.15 5.13 -32.88
C PHE A 105 21.40 4.62 -33.60
N THR A 106 22.08 3.62 -33.04
CA THR A 106 23.23 2.99 -33.71
C THR A 106 22.83 2.23 -34.98
N ALA A 107 21.66 1.58 -34.99
CA ALA A 107 21.10 1.01 -36.21
C ALA A 107 20.66 2.09 -37.22
N TYR A 108 20.07 3.19 -36.74
CA TYR A 108 19.61 4.30 -37.57
C TYR A 108 20.76 5.00 -38.32
N GLN A 109 21.94 5.11 -37.71
CA GLN A 109 23.14 5.67 -38.35
C GLN A 109 23.70 4.81 -39.48
N LYS A 110 23.43 3.48 -39.49
CA LYS A 110 23.93 2.56 -40.51
C LYS A 110 23.19 2.63 -41.84
N PHE A 111 22.01 3.24 -41.88
CA PHE A 111 21.20 3.34 -43.10
C PHE A 111 20.96 4.80 -43.53
N PRO A 112 21.99 5.50 -44.05
CA PRO A 112 21.82 6.84 -44.61
C PRO A 112 21.08 6.85 -45.96
N GLU A 113 20.93 5.68 -46.61
CA GLU A 113 20.38 5.56 -47.97
C GLU A 113 18.86 5.77 -48.06
N TYR A 114 18.12 5.56 -46.97
CA TYR A 114 16.67 5.82 -46.95
C TYR A 114 16.40 7.31 -46.71
N ALA A 115 15.86 7.98 -47.73
CA ALA A 115 15.50 9.40 -47.67
C ALA A 115 14.26 9.67 -46.79
N TRP A 116 13.35 8.69 -46.64
CA TRP A 116 12.13 8.86 -45.85
C TRP A 116 12.31 8.36 -44.41
N PHE A 117 11.88 9.18 -43.44
CA PHE A 117 12.06 8.93 -42.01
C PHE A 117 11.43 7.60 -41.54
N PHE A 118 10.20 7.30 -41.99
CA PHE A 118 9.48 6.11 -41.53
C PHE A 118 10.12 4.81 -42.03
N ASP A 119 10.60 4.77 -43.27
CA ASP A 119 11.29 3.60 -43.81
C ASP A 119 12.63 3.37 -43.10
N ARG A 120 13.38 4.46 -42.86
CA ARG A 120 14.64 4.41 -42.12
C ARG A 120 14.44 3.98 -40.67
N ALA A 121 13.39 4.49 -40.01
CA ALA A 121 13.05 4.13 -38.64
C ALA A 121 12.60 2.66 -38.55
N SER A 122 11.76 2.20 -39.48
CA SER A 122 11.30 0.81 -39.54
C SER A 122 12.47 -0.17 -39.72
N ALA A 123 13.37 0.11 -40.67
CA ALA A 123 14.57 -0.69 -40.90
C ALA A 123 15.52 -0.69 -39.68
N ALA A 124 15.68 0.46 -39.02
CA ALA A 124 16.48 0.58 -37.81
C ALA A 124 15.88 -0.20 -36.63
N VAL A 125 14.55 -0.15 -36.42
CA VAL A 125 13.87 -0.95 -35.38
C VAL A 125 14.02 -2.44 -35.67
N ALA A 126 13.79 -2.88 -36.90
CA ALA A 126 13.91 -4.29 -37.28
C ALA A 126 15.33 -4.82 -37.01
N THR A 127 16.35 -4.04 -37.38
CA THR A 127 17.76 -4.40 -37.15
C THR A 127 18.13 -4.42 -35.67
N ALA A 128 17.67 -3.42 -34.90
CA ALA A 128 17.88 -3.35 -33.46
C ALA A 128 17.18 -4.49 -32.72
N TYR A 129 15.97 -4.87 -33.16
CA TYR A 129 15.21 -5.99 -32.61
C TYR A 129 15.88 -7.34 -32.90
N GLN A 130 16.44 -7.53 -34.10
CA GLN A 130 17.20 -8.74 -34.43
C GLN A 130 18.48 -8.88 -33.59
N GLN A 131 19.16 -7.77 -33.31
CA GLN A 131 20.40 -7.77 -32.52
C GLN A 131 20.14 -7.98 -31.02
N ALA A 132 19.09 -7.38 -30.47
CA ALA A 132 18.78 -7.45 -29.05
C ALA A 132 17.26 -7.57 -28.78
N PRO A 133 16.64 -8.72 -29.10
CA PRO A 133 15.18 -8.90 -28.96
C PRO A 133 14.72 -8.84 -27.50
N HIS A 134 15.58 -9.27 -26.58
CA HIS A 134 15.32 -9.28 -25.14
C HIS A 134 15.15 -7.86 -24.58
N THR A 135 15.93 -6.88 -25.04
CA THR A 135 15.86 -5.49 -24.58
C THR A 135 14.52 -4.85 -24.94
N PHE A 136 13.96 -5.17 -26.11
CA PHE A 136 12.64 -4.69 -26.53
C PHE A 136 11.51 -5.32 -25.70
N LEU A 137 11.50 -6.65 -25.55
CA LEU A 137 10.46 -7.34 -24.80
C LEU A 137 10.48 -6.95 -23.31
N VAL A 138 11.66 -6.97 -22.68
CA VAL A 138 11.82 -6.61 -21.27
C VAL A 138 11.56 -5.12 -21.05
N GLY A 139 12.02 -4.26 -21.95
CA GLY A 139 11.80 -2.81 -21.88
C GLY A 139 10.32 -2.42 -21.91
N LEU A 140 9.57 -2.94 -22.90
CA LEU A 140 8.15 -2.64 -23.06
C LEU A 140 7.28 -3.28 -21.97
N MET A 141 7.55 -4.54 -21.61
CA MET A 141 6.80 -5.24 -20.56
C MET A 141 7.03 -4.58 -19.20
N SER A 142 8.28 -4.26 -18.86
CA SER A 142 8.60 -3.57 -17.61
C SER A 142 7.98 -2.18 -17.54
N MET A 143 7.90 -1.45 -18.66
CA MET A 143 7.28 -0.13 -18.73
C MET A 143 5.77 -0.23 -18.47
N THR A 144 5.12 -1.19 -19.11
CA THR A 144 3.68 -1.43 -18.96
C THR A 144 3.35 -1.81 -17.51
N LEU A 145 4.14 -2.73 -16.92
CA LEU A 145 3.97 -3.12 -15.51
C LEU A 145 4.22 -1.94 -14.57
N ALA A 146 5.26 -1.14 -14.78
CA ALA A 146 5.54 0.04 -13.95
C ALA A 146 4.35 1.02 -13.94
N ILE A 147 3.79 1.32 -15.11
CA ILE A 147 2.61 2.19 -15.24
C ILE A 147 1.41 1.59 -14.52
N GLN A 148 1.15 0.29 -14.67
CA GLN A 148 0.04 -0.39 -14.00
C GLN A 148 0.17 -0.34 -12.48
N PHE A 149 1.36 -0.64 -11.95
CA PHE A 149 1.61 -0.58 -10.50
C PHE A 149 1.45 0.83 -9.95
N ILE A 150 1.98 1.85 -10.63
CA ILE A 150 1.82 3.24 -10.20
C ILE A 150 0.34 3.66 -10.24
N SER A 151 -0.39 3.30 -11.29
CA SER A 151 -1.83 3.58 -11.42
C SER A 151 -2.64 2.97 -10.27
N LEU A 152 -2.42 1.68 -9.96
CA LEU A 152 -3.04 1.03 -8.82
C LEU A 152 -2.68 1.70 -7.49
N GLY A 153 -1.43 2.15 -7.34
CA GLY A 153 -0.97 2.91 -6.19
C GLY A 153 -1.69 4.25 -6.01
N ILE A 154 -1.92 4.99 -7.10
CA ILE A 154 -2.67 6.25 -7.09
C ILE A 154 -4.14 6.02 -6.76
N LEU A 155 -4.77 5.01 -7.35
CA LEU A 155 -6.16 4.64 -7.04
C LEU A 155 -6.32 4.26 -5.57
N ALA A 156 -5.35 3.52 -5.02
CA ALA A 156 -5.33 3.18 -3.59
C ALA A 156 -5.18 4.43 -2.69
N LEU A 157 -4.36 5.42 -3.09
CA LEU A 157 -4.26 6.72 -2.38
C LEU A 157 -5.59 7.47 -2.37
N GLN A 158 -6.24 7.55 -3.54
CA GLN A 158 -7.54 8.21 -3.67
C GLN A 158 -8.58 7.53 -2.80
N SER A 159 -8.70 6.19 -2.90
CA SER A 159 -9.62 5.41 -2.08
C SER A 159 -9.39 5.61 -0.58
N LYS A 160 -8.12 5.65 -0.13
CA LYS A 160 -7.78 5.95 1.26
C LYS A 160 -8.27 7.34 1.68
N ARG A 161 -7.96 8.37 0.88
CA ARG A 161 -8.36 9.75 1.18
C ARG A 161 -9.88 9.90 1.26
N TYR A 162 -10.60 9.31 0.30
CA TYR A 162 -12.07 9.29 0.32
C TYR A 162 -12.61 8.60 1.57
N PHE A 163 -12.02 7.47 1.98
CA PHE A 163 -12.41 6.80 3.22
C PHE A 163 -12.23 7.70 4.45
N GLU A 164 -11.10 8.40 4.56
CA GLU A 164 -10.83 9.31 5.68
C GLU A 164 -11.86 10.45 5.74
N GLU A 165 -12.14 11.09 4.60
CA GLU A 165 -13.13 12.17 4.50
C GLU A 165 -14.55 11.69 4.87
N ILE A 166 -14.98 10.54 4.34
CA ILE A 166 -16.30 9.95 4.67
C ILE A 166 -16.36 9.56 6.15
N PHE A 167 -15.29 9.01 6.71
CA PHE A 167 -15.24 8.64 8.12
C PHE A 167 -15.35 9.87 9.04
N HIS A 168 -14.68 10.97 8.70
CA HIS A 168 -14.80 12.24 9.42
C HIS A 168 -16.23 12.80 9.36
N LEU A 169 -16.86 12.79 8.18
CA LEU A 169 -18.24 13.24 8.02
C LEU A 169 -19.20 12.36 8.84
N GLY A 170 -19.09 11.04 8.73
CA GLY A 170 -19.95 10.10 9.44
C GLY A 170 -19.84 10.19 10.96
N THR A 171 -18.61 10.37 11.49
CA THR A 171 -18.41 10.54 12.93
C THR A 171 -18.92 11.89 13.44
N THR A 172 -18.84 12.95 12.63
CA THR A 172 -19.39 14.27 12.97
C THR A 172 -20.92 14.22 13.02
N ILE A 173 -21.57 13.68 11.98
CA ILE A 173 -23.03 13.50 11.93
C ILE A 173 -23.51 12.65 13.12
N TYR A 174 -22.84 11.53 13.39
CA TYR A 174 -23.19 10.65 14.51
C TYR A 174 -23.14 11.38 15.86
N LYS A 175 -22.12 12.20 16.09
CA LYS A 175 -22.01 13.02 17.31
C LYS A 175 -23.16 14.01 17.40
N THR A 176 -23.42 14.79 16.34
CA THR A 176 -24.51 15.76 16.31
C THR A 176 -25.87 15.12 16.56
N SER A 177 -26.22 14.04 15.84
CA SER A 177 -27.51 13.36 16.04
C SER A 177 -27.68 12.79 17.45
N ARG A 178 -26.59 12.34 18.08
CA ARG A 178 -26.66 11.82 19.46
C ARG A 178 -26.82 12.93 20.48
N ASP A 179 -26.16 14.07 20.28
CA ASP A 179 -26.28 15.22 21.17
C ASP A 179 -27.67 15.87 21.02
N ASP A 180 -28.21 15.96 19.79
CA ASP A 180 -29.60 16.37 19.55
C ASP A 180 -30.60 15.44 20.26
N GLY A 181 -30.41 14.12 20.17
CA GLY A 181 -31.26 13.13 20.85
C GLY A 181 -31.20 13.19 22.37
N ARG A 182 -30.15 13.79 22.96
CA ARG A 182 -30.05 14.04 24.41
C ARG A 182 -30.66 15.36 24.84
N THR A 183 -30.83 16.31 23.91
CA THR A 183 -31.47 17.61 24.16
C THR A 183 -32.99 17.58 24.00
N ARG A 184 -33.55 16.50 23.45
CA ARG A 184 -35.00 16.29 23.41
C ARG A 184 -35.46 15.67 24.75
N PRO A 185 -36.44 16.29 25.44
CA PRO A 185 -36.92 15.85 26.76
C PRO A 185 -37.58 14.47 26.74
#